data_AF-A0A7W6ADR5-F1
#
_entry.id   AF-A0A7W6ADR5-F1
#
_cell.length_a   1.000
_cell.length_b   1.000
_cell.length_c   1.000
_cell.angle_alpha   90.00
_cell.angle_beta   90.00
_cell.angle_gamma   90.00
#
_symmetry.space_group_name_H-M   'P 1'
#
loop_
_entity.id
_entity.type
_entity.pdbx_description
1 polymer ?
#
loop_
_entity_poly.entity_id
_entity_poly.type
_entity_poly.pdbx_seq_one_letter_code
_entity_poly.pdbx_strand_id
1 'polypeptide(L)' 'MNPMLDPDLIEYVDDATLLEAFAVVQQVPDQDDRDVILAEMARRNLGAAAPKPTMRMALRS' A
#
# COMPACT_ATOMS: atom_id res chain seq x y z
N MET A 1 -2.39 -8.21 -14.24
CA MET A 1 -1.44 -7.08 -14.25
C MET A 1 -1.96 -5.88 -15.01
N ASN A 2 -2.44 -4.90 -14.26
CA ASN A 2 -2.86 -3.59 -14.75
C ASN A 2 -1.63 -2.74 -15.12
N PRO A 3 -1.55 -2.15 -16.34
CA PRO A 3 -0.39 -1.34 -16.75
C PRO A 3 -0.18 -0.08 -15.90
N MET A 4 -1.20 0.40 -15.17
CA MET A 4 -1.08 1.52 -14.23
C MET A 4 -0.35 1.13 -12.93
N LEU A 5 -0.25 -0.16 -12.64
CA LEU A 5 0.44 -0.74 -11.48
C LEU A 5 1.85 -1.20 -11.82
N ASP A 6 2.40 -0.74 -12.94
CA ASP A 6 3.82 -0.84 -13.19
C ASP A 6 4.58 -0.08 -12.08
N PRO A 7 5.59 -0.68 -11.43
CA PRO A 7 6.41 -0.01 -10.43
C PRO A 7 6.98 1.35 -10.88
N ASP A 8 7.26 1.50 -12.18
CA ASP A 8 7.79 2.74 -12.74
C ASP A 8 6.69 3.80 -12.99
N LEU A 9 5.41 3.41 -12.97
CA LEU A 9 4.29 4.31 -13.26
C LEU A 9 3.47 4.65 -12.00
N ILE A 10 3.38 3.72 -11.05
CA ILE A 10 2.55 3.88 -9.86
C ILE A 10 3.03 5.03 -8.96
N GLU A 11 4.32 5.41 -9.04
CA GLU A 11 4.87 6.56 -8.31
C GLU A 11 4.31 7.92 -8.76
N TYR A 12 3.75 8.00 -9.97
CA TYR A 12 3.16 9.22 -10.54
C TYR A 12 1.65 9.31 -10.37
N VAL A 13 1.01 8.22 -9.98
CA VAL A 13 -0.43 8.17 -9.69
C VAL A 13 -0.70 9.02 -8.43
N ASP A 14 -1.77 9.81 -8.40
CA ASP A 14 -2.13 10.56 -7.20
C ASP A 14 -2.73 9.67 -6.10
N ASP A 15 -2.77 10.20 -4.87
CA ASP A 15 -3.20 9.45 -3.70
C ASP A 15 -4.67 9.01 -3.77
N ALA A 16 -5.53 9.79 -4.44
CA ALA A 16 -6.95 9.48 -4.60
C ALA A 16 -7.14 8.27 -5.53
N THR A 17 -6.44 8.29 -6.66
CA THR A 17 -6.44 7.21 -7.65
C THR A 17 -5.83 5.93 -7.08
N LEU A 18 -4.80 6.04 -6.24
CA LEU A 18 -4.20 4.88 -5.56
C LEU A 18 -5.17 4.25 -4.54
N LEU A 19 -5.93 5.05 -3.80
CA LEU A 19 -6.96 4.57 -2.88
C LEU A 19 -8.15 3.92 -3.61
N GLU A 20 -8.54 4.47 -4.76
CA GLU A 20 -9.55 3.86 -5.63
C GLU A 20 -9.08 2.53 -6.21
N ALA A 21 -7.83 2.46 -6.69
CA ALA A 21 -7.23 1.22 -7.17
C ALA A 21 -7.20 0.15 -6.06
N PHE A 22 -6.92 0.54 -4.81
CA PHE A 22 -7.01 -0.36 -3.66
C PHE A 22 -8.45 -0.86 -3.42
N ALA A 23 -9.47 0.00 -3.53
CA ALA A 23 -10.86 -0.43 -3.38
C ALA A 23 -11.27 -1.43 -4.49
N VAL A 24 -10.77 -1.24 -5.70
CA VAL A 24 -11.03 -2.12 -6.85
C VAL A 24 -10.31 -3.46 -6.71
N VAL A 25 -9.02 -3.46 -6.36
CA VAL A 25 -8.22 -4.71 -6.28
C VAL A 25 -8.73 -5.66 -5.18
N GLN A 26 -9.42 -5.14 -4.16
CA GLN A 26 -10.06 -5.95 -3.12
C GLN A 26 -11.21 -6.83 -3.66
N GLN A 27 -11.73 -6.53 -4.86
CA GLN A 27 -12.78 -7.28 -5.53
C GLN A 27 -12.25 -8.25 -6.60
N VAL A 28 -10.94 -8.24 -6.86
CA VAL A 28 -10.29 -9.00 -7.93
C VAL A 28 -9.33 -10.03 -7.33
N PRO A 29 -9.23 -11.26 -7.86
CA PRO A 29 -8.33 -12.28 -7.34
C PRO A 29 -6.83 -12.09 -7.71
N ASP A 30 -6.45 -10.98 -8.34
CA ASP A 30 -5.06 -10.71 -8.76
C ASP A 30 -4.24 -10.23 -7.55
N GLN A 31 -3.34 -11.10 -7.07
CA GLN A 31 -2.51 -10.83 -5.89
C GLN A 31 -1.32 -9.90 -6.20
N ASP A 32 -0.81 -9.93 -7.43
CA ASP A 32 0.37 -9.15 -7.80
C ASP A 32 0.03 -7.65 -7.84
N ASP A 33 -1.12 -7.32 -8.45
CA ASP A 33 -1.64 -5.95 -8.50
C ASP A 33 -1.90 -5.40 -7.08
N ARG A 34 -2.34 -6.26 -6.15
CA ARG A 34 -2.62 -5.89 -4.76
C ARG A 34 -1.35 -5.56 -3.99
N ASP A 35 -0.30 -6.37 -4.15
CA ASP A 35 0.96 -6.17 -3.43
C ASP A 35 1.66 -4.88 -3.87
N VAL A 36 1.60 -4.54 -5.16
CA VAL A 36 2.16 -3.28 -5.68
C VAL A 36 1.40 -2.07 -5.13
N ILE A 37 0.06 -2.10 -5.11
CA ILE A 37 -0.75 -1.03 -4.51
C ILE A 37 -0.45 -0.88 -3.01
N LEU A 38 -0.35 -1.99 -2.27
CA LEU A 38 -0.04 -1.96 -0.84
C LEU A 38 1.35 -1.40 -0.55
N ALA A 39 2.35 -1.76 -1.36
CA ALA A 39 3.70 -1.24 -1.22
C ALA A 39 3.75 0.28 -1.42
N GLU A 40 3.07 0.79 -2.45
CA GLU A 40 3.03 2.23 -2.74
C GLU A 40 2.21 3.00 -1.70
N MET A 41 1.07 2.46 -1.25
CA MET A 41 0.30 3.05 -0.15
C MET A 41 1.09 3.10 1.15
N ALA A 42 1.91 2.08 1.45
CA ALA A 42 2.80 2.08 2.61
C ALA A 42 3.91 3.13 2.49
N ARG A 43 4.52 3.28 1.30
CA ARG A 43 5.54 4.30 1.02
C ARG A 43 5.01 5.72 1.24
N ARG A 44 3.76 5.96 0.86
CA ARG A 44 3.08 7.26 0.99
C ARG A 44 2.33 7.46 2.30
N ASN A 45 2.33 6.44 3.17
CA ASN A 45 1.60 6.46 4.43
C ASN A 45 0.07 6.73 4.26
N LEU A 46 -0.52 6.17 3.18
CA LEU A 46 -1.93 6.32 2.80
C LEU A 46 -2.82 5.20 3.36
N GLY A 47 -2.22 4.19 4.00
CA GLY A 47 -2.92 3.12 4.72
C GLY A 47 -3.04 3.42 6.20
N ALA A 48 -4.25 3.26 6.75
CA ALA A 48 -4.59 3.42 8.16
C ALA A 48 -3.62 2.62 9.04
N ALA A 49 -2.67 3.32 9.68
CA ALA A 49 -1.71 2.76 10.61
C ALA A 49 -1.21 1.36 10.17
N ALA A 50 -0.20 1.30 9.29
CA ALA A 50 0.78 0.23 9.44
C ALA A 50 1.05 0.14 10.95
N PRO A 51 0.85 -1.00 11.63
CA PRO A 51 1.16 -1.07 13.05
C PRO A 51 2.61 -0.65 13.14
N LYS A 52 2.85 0.56 13.69
CA LYS A 52 4.19 1.01 14.04
C LYS A 52 4.78 -0.20 14.75
N PRO A 53 5.97 -0.70 14.36
CA PRO A 53 6.63 -1.72 15.16
C PRO A 53 6.66 -1.13 16.56
N THR A 54 5.81 -1.67 17.43
CA THR A 54 5.65 -1.15 18.78
C THR A 54 6.99 -1.48 19.37
N MET A 55 7.84 -0.47 19.47
CA MET A 55 9.13 -0.56 20.12
C MET A 55 8.78 -0.86 21.57
N ARG A 56 8.58 -2.15 21.89
CA ARG A 56 8.53 -2.68 23.24
C ARG A 56 9.96 -2.56 23.75
N MET A 57 10.37 -1.33 24.08
CA MET A 57 11.42 -1.12 25.06
C MET A 57 10.86 -1.66 26.37
N ALA A 58 11.16 -2.93 26.61
CA ALA A 58 11.14 -3.51 27.93
C ALA A 58 12.22 -2.79 28.75
N LEU A 59 11.90 -1.63 29.31
CA LEU A 59 12.71 -1.05 30.37
C LEU A 59 12.21 -1.63 31.68
N ARG A 60 12.72 -2.82 31.98
CA ARG A 60 12.74 -3.37 33.33
C ARG A 60 13.83 -2.63 34.07
N SER A 61 13.49 -1.90 35.13
CA SER A 61 14.26 -1.73 36.38
C SER A 61 13.45 -0.87 37.33
#